data_AF-A0A4R7HV79-F1
#
_entry.id   AF-A0A4R7HV79-F1
#
_cell.length_a   1.000
_cell.length_b   1.000
_cell.length_c   1.000
_cell.angle_alpha   90.00
_cell.angle_beta   90.00
_cell.angle_gamma   90.00
#
_symmetry.space_group_name_H-M   'P 1'
#
loop_
_entity.id
_entity.type
_entity.pdbx_description
1 polymer ?
#
loop_
_entity_poly.entity_id
_entity_poly.type
_entity_poly.pdbx_seq_one_letter_code
_entity_poly.pdbx_strand_id
1 'polypeptide(L)'
;MGKCSVTAGFVACALIVAACSSDDESSDETTPAAGSSVETTTPATTEAAPETTAAPATTAAPETTVAPETTAAPETTAAPETTAAPETTVPAPAGFDAIGPAVQAFVDDNGLDGAGLVVVDREDGIVHEEYWGEFGPDRVSYVASSTKMITAGVLLRLADDGLLDLDAPIADAVEWGSGNPDITPAQLVSNSSGLVGLGPEPTYAPYLCQFLPDNELEACGETAMTTPEDDDDIVPPDTEFRYGGVQWQIAGALAEAVSGKSWDQLIDEIYVQPCGVDSLGYNNHWFFASGFDYPSDLDPASLEPTENPHMEGGVYIDPLDYAALLLMHLREGECDGGRVLSPEAVARAHTDRVAEYGDAGDPETGYGMGWWVERDSTRIQDAGAYGSFPWLDTTNGYGAYLVIEDDSGTGAQLYQEVVPLVEAAMGVA
;
A
#
# COMPACT_ATOMS: atom_id res chain seq x y z
N MET A 1 -26.28 -24.89 -18.77
CA MET A 1 -25.92 -23.85 -17.80
C MET A 1 -24.41 -23.88 -17.62
N GLY A 2 -23.71 -22.78 -17.89
CA GLY A 2 -22.31 -22.64 -17.45
C GLY A 2 -22.26 -22.20 -15.99
N LYS A 3 -21.15 -22.47 -15.32
CA LYS A 3 -20.74 -21.74 -14.11
C LYS A 3 -19.75 -20.67 -14.57
N CYS A 4 -19.92 -19.43 -14.14
CA CYS A 4 -18.86 -18.44 -14.30
C CYS A 4 -17.70 -18.82 -13.36
N SER A 5 -16.48 -18.82 -13.89
CA SER A 5 -15.30 -18.66 -13.05
C SER A 5 -15.09 -17.16 -12.92
N VAL A 6 -15.10 -16.64 -11.70
CA VAL A 6 -14.50 -15.33 -11.43
C VAL A 6 -13.04 -15.60 -11.15
N THR A 7 -12.18 -15.15 -12.06
CA THR A 7 -10.73 -15.19 -11.87
C THR A 7 -10.32 -13.79 -11.46
N ALA A 8 -10.27 -13.52 -10.16
CA ALA A 8 -9.67 -12.31 -9.64
C ALA A 8 -8.16 -12.55 -9.53
N GLY A 9 -7.37 -11.80 -10.30
CA GLY A 9 -5.93 -11.72 -10.16
C GLY A 9 -5.59 -10.41 -9.47
N PHE A 10 -5.30 -10.46 -8.18
CA PHE A 10 -4.62 -9.37 -7.47
C PHE A 10 -3.56 -10.03 -6.59
N VAL A 11 -2.38 -10.26 -7.18
CA VAL A 11 -1.19 -10.62 -6.42
C VAL A 11 -0.54 -9.30 -6.03
N ALA A 12 -0.89 -8.79 -4.84
CA ALA A 12 -0.06 -7.79 -4.19
C ALA A 12 1.39 -8.34 -4.16
N CYS A 13 2.37 -7.55 -4.58
CA CYS A 13 3.73 -8.02 -4.83
C CYS A 13 4.51 -8.16 -3.51
N ALA A 14 4.05 -9.07 -2.65
CA ALA A 14 4.65 -9.37 -1.37
C ALA A 14 6.08 -9.88 -1.58
N LEU A 15 7.04 -9.25 -0.90
CA LEU A 15 8.44 -9.66 -0.89
C LEU A 15 8.60 -10.97 -0.10
N ILE A 16 8.32 -12.10 -0.76
CA ILE A 16 8.57 -13.43 -0.22
C ILE A 16 10.08 -13.65 -0.13
N VAL A 17 10.65 -13.33 1.04
CA VAL A 17 12.05 -13.63 1.37
C VAL A 17 12.21 -15.15 1.48
N ALA A 18 12.55 -15.78 0.36
CA ALA A 18 12.71 -17.23 0.26
C ALA A 18 13.95 -17.70 1.02
N ALA A 19 13.77 -18.12 2.27
CA ALA A 19 14.83 -18.69 3.10
C ALA A 19 15.36 -20.02 2.52
N CYS A 20 16.43 -19.93 1.72
CA CYS A 20 17.08 -21.07 1.07
C CYS A 20 17.77 -22.03 2.06
N SER A 21 17.01 -22.97 2.63
CA SER A 21 17.58 -24.19 3.23
C SER A 21 18.08 -25.10 2.11
N SER A 22 19.40 -25.14 1.90
CA SER A 22 20.04 -26.02 0.93
C SER A 22 20.24 -27.43 1.49
N ASP A 23 19.83 -28.44 0.70
CA ASP A 23 20.26 -29.84 0.84
C ASP A 23 20.59 -30.36 -0.57
N ASP A 24 21.74 -31.03 -0.69
CA ASP A 24 22.40 -31.34 -1.96
C ASP A 24 22.75 -32.84 -2.03
N GLU A 25 22.28 -33.54 -3.06
CA GLU A 25 22.58 -34.97 -3.30
C GLU A 25 22.54 -35.33 -4.79
N SER A 26 23.41 -36.20 -5.32
CA SER A 26 24.76 -36.62 -4.93
C SER A 26 25.39 -37.42 -6.10
N SER A 27 26.70 -37.67 -6.10
CA SER A 27 27.28 -38.89 -6.72
C SER A 27 28.75 -39.12 -6.39
N ASP A 28 29.04 -40.29 -5.77
CA ASP A 28 30.29 -41.08 -5.72
C ASP A 28 31.67 -40.40 -5.41
N GLU A 29 32.64 -41.04 -4.76
CA GLU A 29 32.90 -42.48 -4.57
C GLU A 29 33.67 -42.77 -3.27
N THR A 30 33.64 -44.04 -2.81
CA THR A 30 34.63 -44.72 -1.91
C THR A 30 34.39 -44.74 -0.39
N THR A 31 34.55 -45.94 0.18
CA THR A 31 34.37 -46.37 1.59
C THR A 31 35.74 -46.62 2.30
N PRO A 32 35.87 -47.16 3.54
CA PRO A 32 34.91 -47.41 4.66
C PRO A 32 35.42 -46.99 6.08
N ALA A 33 34.55 -47.05 7.12
CA ALA A 33 34.64 -48.02 8.25
C ALA A 33 33.80 -47.67 9.52
N ALA A 34 33.00 -48.64 9.98
CA ALA A 34 32.42 -48.84 11.34
C ALA A 34 31.57 -47.73 12.01
N GLY A 35 30.49 -48.03 12.74
CA GLY A 35 29.84 -49.32 13.02
C GLY A 35 28.74 -49.23 14.10
N SER A 36 27.84 -50.23 14.15
CA SER A 36 26.62 -50.34 14.98
C SER A 36 25.53 -49.28 14.71
N SER A 37 24.28 -49.58 14.30
CA SER A 37 23.30 -50.65 14.58
C SER A 37 22.37 -50.42 15.78
N VAL A 38 21.08 -50.16 15.51
CA VAL A 38 19.89 -50.71 16.21
C VAL A 38 18.72 -50.66 15.21
N GLU A 39 17.87 -51.69 15.21
CA GLU A 39 16.63 -51.78 14.38
C GLU A 39 15.41 -51.20 15.13
N THR A 40 14.30 -50.91 14.43
CA THR A 40 12.94 -51.44 14.78
C THR A 40 11.91 -51.17 13.66
N THR A 41 11.59 -52.25 12.95
CA THR A 41 10.39 -52.58 12.14
C THR A 41 9.20 -51.61 11.99
N THR A 42 8.77 -51.41 10.74
CA THR A 42 7.37 -51.12 10.32
C THR A 42 6.44 -52.34 10.52
N PRO A 43 5.10 -52.19 10.39
CA PRO A 43 4.46 -52.71 9.17
C PRO A 43 3.30 -51.87 8.59
N ALA A 44 2.93 -52.12 7.33
CA ALA A 44 1.81 -51.50 6.60
C ALA A 44 0.59 -52.45 6.48
N THR A 45 -0.57 -51.97 5.94
CA THR A 45 -1.69 -52.70 5.25
C THR A 45 -3.01 -51.86 5.30
N THR A 46 -3.97 -51.87 4.35
CA THR A 46 -3.95 -51.69 2.87
C THR A 46 -5.40 -51.72 2.31
N GLU A 47 -5.71 -50.83 1.34
CA GLU A 47 -6.81 -50.86 0.34
C GLU A 47 -8.33 -50.70 0.67
N ALA A 48 -8.98 -49.97 -0.26
CA ALA A 48 -10.26 -50.23 -0.95
C ALA A 48 -11.65 -49.69 -0.47
N ALA A 49 -12.48 -49.42 -1.49
CA ALA A 49 -13.89 -48.97 -1.52
C ALA A 49 -14.72 -49.97 -2.40
N PRO A 50 -15.90 -49.72 -3.04
CA PRO A 50 -16.84 -48.57 -3.01
C PRO A 50 -18.37 -48.91 -3.01
N GLU A 51 -19.23 -47.86 -3.05
CA GLU A 51 -20.60 -47.72 -3.67
C GLU A 51 -21.80 -48.70 -3.42
N THR A 52 -23.06 -48.17 -3.51
CA THR A 52 -24.16 -48.60 -4.47
C THR A 52 -25.64 -48.36 -4.00
N THR A 53 -26.36 -47.41 -4.64
CA THR A 53 -27.79 -47.39 -5.13
C THR A 53 -29.08 -47.53 -4.25
N ALA A 54 -29.75 -46.38 -4.00
CA ALA A 54 -31.11 -45.88 -4.41
C ALA A 54 -32.51 -46.56 -4.19
N ALA A 55 -33.51 -45.66 -3.89
CA ALA A 55 -34.94 -45.59 -4.35
C ALA A 55 -36.01 -46.59 -3.82
N PRO A 56 -37.36 -46.40 -4.01
CA PRO A 56 -38.13 -45.35 -4.71
C PRO A 56 -39.34 -44.75 -3.89
N ALA A 57 -40.31 -44.07 -4.56
CA ALA A 57 -41.49 -43.37 -4.00
C ALA A 57 -42.87 -43.88 -4.51
N THR A 58 -44.01 -43.38 -3.97
CA THR A 58 -45.41 -43.64 -4.41
C THR A 58 -46.37 -42.44 -4.14
N THR A 59 -47.51 -42.37 -4.84
CA THR A 59 -48.42 -41.20 -5.02
C THR A 59 -49.91 -41.56 -4.82
N ALA A 60 -50.81 -40.64 -4.39
CA ALA A 60 -52.24 -40.50 -4.84
C ALA A 60 -53.09 -39.46 -4.04
N ALA A 61 -54.26 -39.03 -4.60
CA ALA A 61 -55.32 -38.19 -3.98
C ALA A 61 -56.70 -38.93 -4.06
N PRO A 62 -57.89 -38.45 -4.55
CA PRO A 62 -58.37 -37.12 -5.06
C PRO A 62 -59.86 -36.71 -4.71
N GLU A 63 -60.33 -35.55 -5.26
CA GLU A 63 -61.76 -35.10 -5.46
C GLU A 63 -62.65 -34.73 -4.23
N THR A 64 -63.85 -34.08 -4.29
CA THR A 64 -64.79 -33.65 -5.38
C THR A 64 -65.59 -32.34 -5.03
N THR A 65 -66.45 -31.81 -5.92
CA THR A 65 -67.23 -30.51 -5.83
C THR A 65 -68.78 -30.72 -5.81
N VAL A 66 -69.77 -29.80 -5.94
CA VAL A 66 -69.95 -28.43 -6.55
C VAL A 66 -71.25 -27.69 -6.06
N ALA A 67 -71.27 -26.33 -6.09
CA ALA A 67 -72.39 -25.42 -6.53
C ALA A 67 -73.75 -25.29 -5.74
N PRO A 68 -74.68 -24.33 -6.03
CA PRO A 68 -74.58 -22.86 -6.31
C PRO A 68 -75.74 -21.98 -5.67
N GLU A 69 -76.01 -20.77 -6.24
CA GLU A 69 -77.16 -19.82 -6.06
C GLU A 69 -77.08 -18.76 -4.90
N THR A 70 -77.60 -17.51 -4.94
CA THR A 70 -78.44 -16.73 -5.90
C THR A 70 -78.04 -15.22 -5.95
N THR A 71 -78.44 -14.49 -7.01
CA THR A 71 -78.15 -13.08 -7.39
C THR A 71 -78.74 -11.95 -6.52
N ALA A 72 -78.02 -10.82 -6.44
CA ALA A 72 -78.56 -9.45 -6.23
C ALA A 72 -77.72 -8.40 -7.01
N ALA A 73 -78.24 -7.17 -7.21
CA ALA A 73 -77.65 -6.11 -8.06
C ALA A 73 -78.33 -4.73 -7.79
N PRO A 74 -77.89 -3.59 -8.37
CA PRO A 74 -76.54 -3.17 -8.78
C PRO A 74 -76.15 -1.77 -8.21
N GLU A 75 -74.86 -1.39 -8.21
CA GLU A 75 -74.46 0.03 -8.08
C GLU A 75 -73.29 0.44 -9.01
N THR A 76 -73.15 1.75 -9.16
CA THR A 76 -72.42 2.55 -10.15
C THR A 76 -70.93 2.21 -10.36
N THR A 77 -70.51 2.23 -11.64
CA THR A 77 -69.11 2.17 -12.06
C THR A 77 -68.26 3.31 -11.49
N ALA A 78 -67.29 2.98 -10.63
CA ALA A 78 -66.15 3.85 -10.34
C ALA A 78 -65.09 3.74 -11.46
N ALA A 79 -64.27 4.80 -11.63
CA ALA A 79 -63.10 4.72 -12.50
C ALA A 79 -62.05 3.75 -11.92
N PRO A 80 -61.20 3.11 -12.74
CA PRO A 80 -60.12 2.28 -12.23
C PRO A 80 -59.14 3.14 -11.42
N GLU A 81 -58.94 2.80 -10.15
CA GLU A 81 -57.83 3.34 -9.37
C GLU A 81 -56.53 2.85 -9.99
N THR A 82 -55.58 3.77 -10.20
CA THR A 82 -54.24 3.41 -10.65
C THR A 82 -53.56 2.66 -9.51
N THR A 83 -53.47 1.34 -9.61
CA THR A 83 -52.56 0.55 -8.78
C THR A 83 -51.16 1.12 -8.95
N ALA A 84 -50.64 1.79 -7.92
CA ALA A 84 -49.24 2.15 -7.88
C ALA A 84 -48.42 0.87 -8.06
N ALA A 85 -47.38 0.92 -8.90
CA ALA A 85 -46.39 -0.13 -8.91
C ALA A 85 -45.83 -0.30 -7.48
N PRO A 86 -45.42 -1.51 -7.06
CA PRO A 86 -44.65 -1.62 -5.83
C PRO A 86 -43.45 -0.68 -5.96
N GLU A 87 -43.30 0.24 -5.02
CA GLU A 87 -42.09 1.05 -4.93
C GLU A 87 -40.95 0.07 -4.68
N THR A 88 -40.13 -0.16 -5.71
CA THR A 88 -38.82 -0.77 -5.52
C THR A 88 -38.04 0.22 -4.68
N THR A 89 -38.09 0.04 -3.36
CA THR A 89 -37.15 0.66 -2.44
C THR A 89 -35.78 0.12 -2.81
N VAL A 90 -35.11 0.85 -3.71
CA VAL A 90 -33.65 0.86 -3.76
C VAL A 90 -33.20 1.03 -2.32
N PRO A 91 -32.35 0.14 -1.77
CA PRO A 91 -31.79 0.37 -0.46
C PRO A 91 -31.21 1.79 -0.41
N ALA A 92 -31.33 2.47 0.73
CA ALA A 92 -30.46 3.62 0.94
C ALA A 92 -29.00 3.16 0.70
N PRO A 93 -28.11 4.00 0.15
CA PRO A 93 -26.69 3.66 0.07
C PRO A 93 -26.26 3.20 1.45
N ALA A 94 -25.63 2.03 1.52
CA ALA A 94 -25.16 1.48 2.78
C ALA A 94 -24.08 2.43 3.28
N GLY A 95 -24.35 3.15 4.37
CA GLY A 95 -23.32 3.96 5.00
C GLY A 95 -22.18 3.08 5.53
N PHE A 96 -21.19 3.73 6.13
CA PHE A 96 -20.01 3.08 6.69
C PHE A 96 -20.31 2.00 7.75
N ASP A 97 -21.57 1.90 8.25
CA ASP A 97 -22.16 0.80 9.03
C ASP A 97 -21.70 -0.63 8.65
N ALA A 98 -21.33 -0.87 7.38
CA ALA A 98 -20.89 -2.16 6.88
C ALA A 98 -19.41 -2.48 7.17
N ILE A 99 -18.57 -1.47 7.45
CA ILE A 99 -17.12 -1.59 7.61
C ILE A 99 -16.77 -2.16 8.99
N GLY A 100 -17.25 -1.54 10.08
CA GLY A 100 -16.96 -1.96 11.46
C GLY A 100 -17.09 -3.47 11.72
N PRO A 101 -18.20 -4.13 11.32
CA PRO A 101 -18.35 -5.58 11.47
C PRO A 101 -17.40 -6.44 10.63
N ALA A 102 -16.87 -5.92 9.52
CA ALA A 102 -15.90 -6.61 8.67
C ALA A 102 -14.49 -6.46 9.24
N VAL A 103 -14.06 -5.24 9.54
CA VAL A 103 -12.71 -4.97 10.09
C VAL A 103 -12.55 -5.61 11.47
N GLN A 104 -13.56 -5.54 12.35
CA GLN A 104 -13.51 -6.25 13.64
C GLN A 104 -13.38 -7.78 13.46
N ALA A 105 -14.06 -8.37 12.46
CA ALA A 105 -13.92 -9.80 12.19
C ALA A 105 -12.52 -10.15 11.67
N PHE A 106 -11.94 -9.32 10.81
CA PHE A 106 -10.57 -9.49 10.31
C PHE A 106 -9.53 -9.35 11.44
N VAL A 107 -9.68 -8.38 12.33
CA VAL A 107 -8.86 -8.19 13.54
C VAL A 107 -8.97 -9.41 14.46
N ASP A 108 -10.18 -9.91 14.72
CA ASP A 108 -10.44 -11.08 15.57
C ASP A 108 -9.87 -12.39 14.98
N ASP A 109 -10.04 -12.63 13.67
CA ASP A 109 -9.64 -13.88 13.01
C ASP A 109 -8.12 -13.96 12.73
N ASN A 110 -7.44 -12.83 12.51
CA ASN A 110 -5.98 -12.78 12.39
C ASN A 110 -5.26 -12.59 13.74
N GLY A 111 -5.95 -12.06 14.75
CA GLY A 111 -5.41 -11.86 16.10
C GLY A 111 -4.57 -10.58 16.26
N LEU A 112 -4.92 -9.52 15.53
CA LEU A 112 -4.21 -8.24 15.53
C LEU A 112 -4.49 -7.45 16.83
N ASP A 113 -3.53 -6.64 17.27
CA ASP A 113 -3.74 -5.71 18.40
C ASP A 113 -4.75 -4.60 18.06
N GLY A 114 -5.00 -4.34 16.77
CA GLY A 114 -6.10 -3.49 16.31
C GLY A 114 -5.96 -3.05 14.85
N ALA A 115 -6.74 -2.03 14.49
CA ALA A 115 -6.71 -1.37 13.19
C ALA A 115 -7.27 0.05 13.28
N GLY A 116 -6.92 0.93 12.33
CA GLY A 116 -7.56 2.24 12.13
C GLY A 116 -7.94 2.46 10.66
N LEU A 117 -9.09 3.08 10.41
CA LEU A 117 -9.50 3.53 9.09
C LEU A 117 -10.01 4.97 9.16
N VAL A 118 -9.47 5.84 8.30
CA VAL A 118 -9.97 7.21 8.10
C VAL A 118 -10.25 7.41 6.61
N VAL A 119 -11.46 7.86 6.27
CA VAL A 119 -11.91 8.13 4.89
C VAL A 119 -12.15 9.62 4.72
N VAL A 120 -11.58 10.19 3.65
CA VAL A 120 -11.65 11.61 3.30
C VAL A 120 -12.30 11.84 1.94
N ASP A 121 -13.10 12.90 1.86
CA ASP A 121 -13.68 13.46 0.64
C ASP A 121 -13.08 14.85 0.35
N ARG A 122 -12.82 15.14 -0.93
CA ARG A 122 -12.25 16.41 -1.42
C ARG A 122 -13.01 17.64 -0.91
N GLU A 123 -14.34 17.61 -0.93
CA GLU A 123 -15.19 18.73 -0.52
C GLU A 123 -15.48 18.68 1.00
N ASP A 124 -16.00 17.56 1.51
CA ASP A 124 -16.51 17.46 2.89
C ASP A 124 -15.43 17.20 3.97
N GLY A 125 -14.22 16.75 3.60
CA GLY A 125 -13.15 16.43 4.55
C GLY A 125 -13.27 15.00 5.09
N ILE A 126 -12.98 14.75 6.38
CA ILE A 126 -13.15 13.42 6.98
C ILE A 126 -14.65 13.08 7.02
N VAL A 127 -15.04 12.04 6.27
CA VAL A 127 -16.43 11.56 6.16
C VAL A 127 -16.69 10.31 7.00
N HIS A 128 -15.64 9.57 7.37
CA HIS A 128 -15.69 8.44 8.30
C HIS A 128 -14.34 8.25 8.99
N GLU A 129 -14.39 7.95 10.29
CA GLU A 129 -13.28 7.40 11.08
C GLU A 129 -13.84 6.21 11.89
N GLU A 130 -13.09 5.12 12.00
CA GLU A 130 -13.35 4.03 12.96
C GLU A 130 -12.03 3.35 13.35
N TYR A 131 -11.96 2.89 14.60
CA TYR A 131 -10.76 2.32 15.21
C TYR A 131 -11.13 1.08 16.03
N TRP A 132 -10.31 0.04 15.93
CA TRP A 132 -10.55 -1.27 16.54
C TRP A 132 -9.34 -1.71 17.39
N GLY A 133 -9.58 -2.50 18.43
CA GLY A 133 -8.52 -2.97 19.33
C GLY A 133 -7.89 -1.85 20.16
N GLU A 134 -6.56 -1.74 20.12
CA GLU A 134 -5.77 -0.70 20.79
C GLU A 134 -5.50 0.56 19.94
N PHE A 135 -6.19 0.72 18.82
CA PHE A 135 -6.04 1.89 17.94
C PHE A 135 -6.95 3.05 18.37
N GLY A 136 -6.53 4.25 18.00
CA GLY A 136 -7.26 5.49 18.21
C GLY A 136 -6.74 6.59 17.28
N PRO A 137 -7.38 7.77 17.28
CA PRO A 137 -7.01 8.89 16.42
C PRO A 137 -5.61 9.44 16.69
N ASP A 138 -5.06 9.21 17.88
CA ASP A 138 -3.75 9.64 18.35
C ASP A 138 -2.72 8.49 18.46
N ARG A 139 -3.00 7.31 17.89
CA ARG A 139 -2.02 6.21 17.80
C ARG A 139 -1.04 6.45 16.65
N VAL A 140 0.13 6.96 16.98
CA VAL A 140 1.26 7.06 16.04
C VAL A 140 1.80 5.67 15.73
N SER A 141 1.87 5.31 14.45
CA SER A 141 2.42 4.04 13.94
C SER A 141 3.57 4.31 12.97
N TYR A 142 4.51 3.36 12.81
CA TYR A 142 5.42 3.40 11.66
C TYR A 142 4.70 2.97 10.39
N VAL A 143 4.91 3.69 9.29
CA VAL A 143 4.18 3.46 8.03
C VAL A 143 5.04 2.86 6.91
N ALA A 144 6.33 2.63 7.19
CA ALA A 144 7.31 2.10 6.24
C ALA A 144 7.17 2.76 4.85
N SER A 145 7.00 1.98 3.77
CA SER A 145 6.92 2.49 2.39
C SER A 145 5.91 3.61 2.14
N SER A 146 4.84 3.76 2.95
CA SER A 146 3.93 4.93 2.91
C SER A 146 4.61 6.28 3.25
N THR A 147 5.91 6.26 3.54
CA THR A 147 6.79 7.43 3.56
C THR A 147 6.94 8.08 2.18
N LYS A 148 6.87 7.30 1.09
CA LYS A 148 7.43 7.68 -0.22
C LYS A 148 6.69 8.85 -0.86
N MET A 149 5.36 8.93 -0.73
CA MET A 149 4.59 10.08 -1.22
C MET A 149 5.00 11.42 -0.56
N ILE A 150 5.35 11.40 0.73
CA ILE A 150 5.78 12.57 1.51
C ILE A 150 7.18 13.01 1.05
N THR A 151 8.12 12.07 0.96
CA THR A 151 9.48 12.35 0.48
C THR A 151 9.48 12.89 -0.95
N ALA A 152 8.73 12.26 -1.86
CA ALA A 152 8.59 12.73 -3.25
C ALA A 152 8.02 14.15 -3.32
N GLY A 153 7.06 14.48 -2.44
CA GLY A 153 6.47 15.81 -2.34
C GLY A 153 7.44 16.89 -1.86
N VAL A 154 8.45 16.58 -1.03
CA VAL A 154 9.54 17.54 -0.70
C VAL A 154 10.30 17.95 -1.97
N LEU A 155 10.68 16.99 -2.82
CA LEU A 155 11.40 17.27 -4.07
C LEU A 155 10.54 18.06 -5.06
N LEU A 156 9.24 17.72 -5.16
CA LEU A 156 8.27 18.46 -5.96
C LEU A 156 8.10 19.91 -5.47
N ARG A 157 8.06 20.14 -4.15
CA ARG A 157 7.99 21.49 -3.59
C ARG A 157 9.27 22.29 -3.84
N LEU A 158 10.45 21.69 -3.71
CA LEU A 158 11.70 22.36 -4.06
C LEU A 158 11.77 22.75 -5.55
N ALA A 159 11.06 22.03 -6.43
CA ALA A 159 10.88 22.42 -7.82
C ALA A 159 9.84 23.54 -8.02
N ASP A 160 8.71 23.53 -7.31
CA ASP A 160 7.73 24.64 -7.30
C ASP A 160 8.36 25.97 -6.82
N ASP A 161 9.20 25.93 -5.79
CA ASP A 161 9.95 27.08 -5.28
C ASP A 161 11.16 27.47 -6.18
N GLY A 162 11.44 26.69 -7.24
CA GLY A 162 12.48 26.97 -8.22
C GLY A 162 13.92 26.74 -7.73
N LEU A 163 14.10 25.91 -6.70
CA LEU A 163 15.39 25.51 -6.15
C LEU A 163 15.95 24.25 -6.83
N LEU A 164 15.09 23.46 -7.47
CA LEU A 164 15.41 22.20 -8.15
C LEU A 164 14.75 22.13 -9.53
N ASP A 165 15.38 21.44 -10.48
CA ASP A 165 14.73 20.99 -11.72
C ASP A 165 14.69 19.46 -11.69
N LEU A 166 13.49 18.88 -11.74
CA LEU A 166 13.28 17.43 -11.61
C LEU A 166 13.72 16.65 -12.85
N ASP A 167 13.82 17.31 -14.00
CA ASP A 167 14.21 16.69 -15.29
C ASP A 167 15.67 17.03 -15.68
N ALA A 168 16.38 17.81 -14.86
CA ALA A 168 17.81 18.06 -15.02
C ALA A 168 18.66 17.00 -14.29
N PRO A 169 19.91 16.73 -14.74
CA PRO A 169 20.81 15.84 -14.01
C PRO A 169 21.19 16.39 -12.63
N ILE A 170 21.28 15.53 -11.63
CA ILE A 170 21.68 15.94 -10.26
C ILE A 170 23.11 16.52 -10.21
N ALA A 171 23.95 16.17 -11.19
CA ALA A 171 25.27 16.75 -11.40
C ALA A 171 25.28 18.26 -11.71
N ASP A 172 24.17 18.86 -12.14
CA ASP A 172 24.04 20.31 -12.32
C ASP A 172 23.83 21.05 -10.97
N ALA A 173 23.47 20.32 -9.91
CA ALA A 173 23.19 20.86 -8.57
C ALA A 173 24.31 20.56 -7.54
N VAL A 174 24.88 19.35 -7.57
CA VAL A 174 25.84 18.84 -6.57
C VAL A 174 27.06 18.17 -7.20
N GLU A 175 28.26 18.39 -6.63
CA GLU A 175 29.52 17.88 -7.20
C GLU A 175 29.59 16.34 -7.17
N TRP A 176 29.08 15.70 -6.10
CA TRP A 176 28.96 14.25 -5.99
C TRP A 176 27.98 13.64 -7.01
N GLY A 177 27.07 14.44 -7.58
CA GLY A 177 26.19 14.03 -8.67
C GLY A 177 26.93 13.60 -9.94
N SER A 178 28.20 13.99 -10.08
CA SER A 178 29.02 13.70 -11.26
C SER A 178 29.48 12.23 -11.41
N GLY A 179 29.26 11.37 -10.41
CA GLY A 179 29.55 9.93 -10.49
C GLY A 179 28.58 9.19 -11.41
N ASN A 180 27.28 9.45 -11.29
CA ASN A 180 26.23 8.97 -12.21
C ASN A 180 25.53 10.16 -12.90
N PRO A 181 26.18 10.81 -13.90
CA PRO A 181 25.84 12.15 -14.39
C PRO A 181 24.61 12.22 -15.29
N ASP A 182 23.93 11.11 -15.57
CA ASP A 182 22.69 11.05 -16.35
C ASP A 182 21.42 10.90 -15.46
N ILE A 183 21.56 10.72 -14.14
CA ILE A 183 20.44 10.57 -13.20
C ILE A 183 19.79 11.91 -12.87
N THR A 184 18.44 11.96 -12.91
CA THR A 184 17.61 13.12 -12.55
C THR A 184 16.83 12.90 -11.25
N PRO A 185 16.39 13.96 -10.53
CA PRO A 185 15.57 13.81 -9.33
C PRO A 185 14.26 13.06 -9.59
N ALA A 186 13.64 13.24 -10.75
CA ALA A 186 12.43 12.52 -11.14
C ALA A 186 12.63 11.00 -11.16
N GLN A 187 13.78 10.54 -11.66
CA GLN A 187 14.10 9.12 -11.76
C GLN A 187 14.35 8.47 -10.40
N LEU A 188 14.96 9.21 -9.46
CA LEU A 188 15.14 8.75 -8.07
C LEU A 188 13.79 8.43 -7.40
N VAL A 189 12.84 9.37 -7.42
CA VAL A 189 11.54 9.21 -6.73
C VAL A 189 10.48 8.43 -7.52
N SER A 190 10.78 8.06 -8.78
CA SER A 190 9.95 7.12 -9.58
C SER A 190 10.58 5.72 -9.73
N ASN A 191 11.59 5.40 -8.92
CA ASN A 191 12.29 4.10 -8.92
C ASN A 191 12.89 3.70 -10.28
N SER A 192 13.33 4.69 -11.08
CA SER A 192 13.81 4.52 -12.46
C SER A 192 15.23 5.04 -12.68
N SER A 193 15.97 5.34 -11.61
CA SER A 193 17.36 5.79 -11.65
C SER A 193 18.36 4.79 -12.22
N GLY A 194 17.98 3.50 -12.28
CA GLY A 194 18.86 2.40 -12.71
C GLY A 194 19.80 1.86 -11.62
N LEU A 195 19.89 2.54 -10.46
CA LEU A 195 20.58 2.06 -9.26
C LEU A 195 19.93 0.77 -8.73
N VAL A 196 20.69 -0.04 -7.98
CA VAL A 196 20.17 -1.27 -7.35
C VAL A 196 19.17 -0.93 -6.23
N GLY A 197 17.88 -1.16 -6.48
CA GLY A 197 16.82 -1.01 -5.49
C GLY A 197 16.64 -2.24 -4.58
N LEU A 198 15.71 -2.14 -3.61
CA LEU A 198 15.29 -3.28 -2.78
C LEU A 198 14.76 -4.44 -3.62
N GLY A 199 14.09 -4.13 -4.74
CA GLY A 199 14.13 -4.98 -5.93
C GLY A 199 15.18 -4.41 -6.89
N PRO A 200 16.27 -5.13 -7.23
CA PRO A 200 16.45 -6.58 -7.08
C PRO A 200 17.15 -7.08 -5.80
N GLU A 201 17.84 -6.25 -5.01
CA GLU A 201 18.65 -6.72 -3.87
C GLU A 201 18.53 -5.84 -2.61
N PRO A 202 17.75 -6.25 -1.58
CA PRO A 202 17.44 -5.40 -0.42
C PRO A 202 18.58 -5.25 0.60
N THR A 203 19.67 -6.00 0.43
CA THR A 203 20.87 -5.93 1.28
C THR A 203 22.14 -5.64 0.48
N TYR A 204 22.00 -4.94 -0.65
CA TYR A 204 23.10 -4.65 -1.56
C TYR A 204 24.23 -3.90 -0.84
N ALA A 205 25.43 -4.50 -0.82
CA ALA A 205 26.49 -4.13 0.12
C ALA A 205 27.02 -2.68 0.01
N PRO A 206 27.14 -2.07 -1.18
CA PRO A 206 27.47 -0.65 -1.31
C PRO A 206 26.46 0.32 -0.68
N TYR A 207 25.17 -0.06 -0.64
CA TYR A 207 24.05 0.84 -0.28
C TYR A 207 23.58 0.71 1.17
N LEU A 208 24.30 -0.06 1.99
CA LEU A 208 23.95 -0.30 3.40
C LEU A 208 23.91 0.99 4.25
N CYS A 209 24.43 2.13 3.75
CA CYS A 209 24.35 3.41 4.45
C CYS A 209 22.91 3.88 4.71
N GLN A 210 21.93 3.48 3.89
CA GLN A 210 20.55 3.93 4.05
C GLN A 210 19.90 3.50 5.37
N PHE A 211 20.32 2.37 5.92
CA PHE A 211 19.79 1.78 7.15
C PHE A 211 20.65 2.10 8.40
N LEU A 212 21.57 3.06 8.32
CA LEU A 212 22.49 3.41 9.41
C LEU A 212 22.15 4.81 9.99
N PRO A 213 21.54 4.90 11.19
CA PRO A 213 21.12 6.18 11.78
C PRO A 213 22.29 7.09 12.22
N ASP A 214 23.47 6.51 12.46
CA ASP A 214 24.68 7.23 12.89
C ASP A 214 25.48 7.86 11.72
N ASN A 215 24.96 7.82 10.49
CA ASN A 215 25.54 8.50 9.32
C ASN A 215 24.90 9.87 9.11
N GLU A 216 25.56 10.74 8.33
CA GLU A 216 24.96 11.95 7.76
C GLU A 216 24.23 11.59 6.44
N LEU A 217 23.03 12.13 6.20
CA LEU A 217 22.22 11.87 5.00
C LEU A 217 22.96 12.24 3.71
N GLU A 218 23.57 13.43 3.65
CA GLU A 218 24.38 13.85 2.50
C GLU A 218 25.56 12.90 2.26
N ALA A 219 26.24 12.42 3.30
CA ALA A 219 27.34 11.47 3.17
C ALA A 219 26.90 10.09 2.64
N CYS A 220 25.69 9.64 2.96
CA CYS A 220 25.10 8.43 2.36
C CYS A 220 24.77 8.67 0.87
N GLY A 221 24.19 9.83 0.52
CA GLY A 221 23.94 10.23 -0.86
C GLY A 221 25.21 10.32 -1.71
N GLU A 222 26.27 10.99 -1.21
CA GLU A 222 27.57 11.06 -1.88
C GLU A 222 28.19 9.67 -2.05
N THR A 223 28.16 8.82 -1.01
CA THR A 223 28.71 7.45 -1.08
C THR A 223 28.01 6.63 -2.17
N ALA A 224 26.67 6.61 -2.15
CA ALA A 224 25.85 5.87 -3.09
C ALA A 224 25.93 6.38 -4.55
N MET A 225 26.44 7.59 -4.75
CA MET A 225 26.65 8.19 -6.08
C MET A 225 28.10 8.06 -6.59
N THR A 226 29.05 7.62 -5.75
CA THR A 226 30.50 7.66 -6.06
C THR A 226 31.28 6.39 -5.73
N THR A 227 30.63 5.35 -5.21
CA THR A 227 31.27 4.06 -4.89
C THR A 227 31.44 3.22 -6.18
N PRO A 228 32.66 2.90 -6.64
CA PRO A 228 32.88 2.16 -7.89
C PRO A 228 32.55 0.65 -7.79
N GLU A 229 32.07 0.19 -6.63
CA GLU A 229 31.65 -1.19 -6.38
C GLU A 229 30.33 -1.56 -7.08
N ASP A 230 29.57 -0.59 -7.61
CA ASP A 230 28.28 -0.79 -8.29
C ASP A 230 28.29 -0.54 -9.81
N ASP A 231 29.43 -0.09 -10.37
CA ASP A 231 29.66 0.22 -11.81
C ASP A 231 29.16 -0.89 -12.78
N ASP A 232 29.24 -2.16 -12.37
CA ASP A 232 28.86 -3.34 -13.18
C ASP A 232 27.37 -3.76 -13.00
N ASP A 233 26.66 -3.26 -11.97
CA ASP A 233 25.27 -3.63 -11.62
C ASP A 233 24.22 -2.55 -11.96
N ILE A 234 24.65 -1.28 -12.10
CA ILE A 234 23.80 -0.16 -12.54
C ILE A 234 23.35 -0.33 -14.01
N VAL A 235 22.12 0.08 -14.32
CA VAL A 235 21.58 0.18 -15.69
C VAL A 235 21.25 1.62 -16.07
N PRO A 236 21.08 1.95 -17.37
CA PRO A 236 20.70 3.31 -17.77
C PRO A 236 19.34 3.74 -17.18
N PRO A 237 19.17 5.01 -16.78
CA PRO A 237 17.89 5.50 -16.24
C PRO A 237 16.73 5.36 -17.23
N ASP A 238 15.51 5.24 -16.69
CA ASP A 238 14.25 5.00 -17.42
C ASP A 238 14.33 3.79 -18.40
N THR A 239 15.03 2.71 -17.99
CA THR A 239 15.05 1.43 -18.72
C THR A 239 14.56 0.22 -17.92
N GLU A 240 14.66 0.25 -16.59
CA GLU A 240 14.13 -0.76 -15.67
C GLU A 240 13.48 -0.08 -14.46
N PHE A 241 12.41 -0.65 -13.93
CA PHE A 241 11.84 -0.28 -12.64
C PHE A 241 12.55 -1.07 -11.52
N ARG A 242 13.23 -0.38 -10.61
CA ARG A 242 14.02 -0.97 -9.52
C ARG A 242 13.55 -0.37 -8.19
N TYR A 243 12.60 -1.03 -7.54
CA TYR A 243 11.83 -0.48 -6.42
C TYR A 243 12.67 -0.23 -5.16
N GLY A 244 12.52 0.96 -4.56
CA GLY A 244 13.11 1.31 -3.26
C GLY A 244 14.62 1.51 -3.31
N GLY A 245 15.27 1.48 -2.16
CA GLY A 245 16.71 1.57 -2.02
C GLY A 245 17.26 2.99 -2.10
N VAL A 246 18.57 3.08 -2.27
CA VAL A 246 19.35 4.27 -1.88
C VAL A 246 19.04 5.51 -2.72
N GLN A 247 18.41 5.35 -3.88
CA GLN A 247 17.89 6.45 -4.69
C GLN A 247 16.98 7.40 -3.88
N TRP A 248 16.27 6.89 -2.86
CA TRP A 248 15.50 7.72 -1.94
C TRP A 248 16.38 8.51 -0.96
N GLN A 249 17.47 7.93 -0.43
CA GLN A 249 18.45 8.69 0.37
C GLN A 249 19.17 9.75 -0.47
N ILE A 250 19.51 9.45 -1.72
CA ILE A 250 20.10 10.41 -2.66
C ILE A 250 19.13 11.57 -2.93
N ALA A 251 17.82 11.30 -3.04
CA ALA A 251 16.80 12.34 -3.15
C ALA A 251 16.71 13.21 -1.89
N GLY A 252 16.77 12.62 -0.69
CA GLY A 252 16.84 13.36 0.58
C GLY A 252 18.09 14.22 0.72
N ALA A 253 19.27 13.65 0.46
CA ALA A 253 20.55 14.34 0.42
C ALA A 253 20.56 15.53 -0.54
N LEU A 254 19.99 15.35 -1.74
CA LEU A 254 19.83 16.42 -2.72
C LEU A 254 18.90 17.52 -2.21
N ALA A 255 17.80 17.17 -1.54
CA ALA A 255 16.85 18.12 -0.98
C ALA A 255 17.49 19.02 0.09
N GLU A 256 18.30 18.45 0.99
CA GLU A 256 19.08 19.21 1.97
C GLU A 256 20.12 20.12 1.27
N ALA A 257 20.88 19.57 0.33
CA ALA A 257 21.95 20.28 -0.37
C ALA A 257 21.47 21.50 -1.18
N VAL A 258 20.35 21.39 -1.92
CA VAL A 258 19.82 22.52 -2.73
C VAL A 258 19.05 23.55 -1.91
N SER A 259 18.48 23.15 -0.77
CA SER A 259 17.72 24.05 0.11
C SER A 259 18.58 24.75 1.16
N GLY A 260 19.69 24.14 1.57
CA GLY A 260 20.51 24.58 2.70
C GLY A 260 19.82 24.40 4.06
N LYS A 261 18.90 23.43 4.16
CA LYS A 261 18.11 23.08 5.35
C LYS A 261 18.28 21.60 5.69
N SER A 262 18.04 21.23 6.95
CA SER A 262 17.93 19.81 7.31
C SER A 262 16.56 19.23 6.95
N TRP A 263 16.46 17.90 6.83
CA TRP A 263 15.22 17.21 6.48
C TRP A 263 14.05 17.60 7.40
N ASP A 264 14.27 17.63 8.72
CA ASP A 264 13.25 18.06 9.70
C ASP A 264 12.71 19.49 9.45
N GLN A 265 13.56 20.39 8.95
CA GLN A 265 13.15 21.77 8.60
C GLN A 265 12.34 21.81 7.30
N LEU A 266 12.64 20.90 6.36
CA LEU A 266 11.82 20.73 5.16
C LEU A 266 10.46 20.15 5.53
N ILE A 267 10.40 19.13 6.37
CA ILE A 267 9.13 18.53 6.83
C ILE A 267 8.29 19.53 7.65
N ASP A 268 8.90 20.29 8.56
CA ASP A 268 8.19 21.32 9.34
C ASP A 268 7.61 22.42 8.44
N GLU A 269 8.42 23.04 7.58
CA GLU A 269 7.98 24.16 6.73
C GLU A 269 7.03 23.75 5.60
N ILE A 270 7.15 22.52 5.07
CA ILE A 270 6.35 22.05 3.93
C ILE A 270 5.05 21.37 4.39
N TYR A 271 5.08 20.57 5.45
CA TYR A 271 3.93 19.75 5.86
C TYR A 271 3.36 20.13 7.22
N VAL A 272 4.17 20.15 8.28
CA VAL A 272 3.64 20.33 9.65
C VAL A 272 2.97 21.69 9.82
N GLN A 273 3.67 22.80 9.50
CA GLN A 273 3.10 24.15 9.65
C GLN A 273 1.92 24.45 8.70
N PRO A 274 1.89 24.01 7.42
CA PRO A 274 0.76 24.29 6.53
C PRO A 274 -0.46 23.36 6.72
N CYS A 275 -0.27 22.11 7.13
CA CYS A 275 -1.35 21.13 7.27
C CYS A 275 -1.77 20.86 8.71
N GLY A 276 -0.98 21.25 9.71
CA GLY A 276 -1.26 20.99 11.12
C GLY A 276 -0.94 19.55 11.55
N VAL A 277 -0.07 18.86 10.81
CA VAL A 277 0.26 17.44 11.03
C VAL A 277 1.34 17.26 12.10
N ASP A 278 1.01 17.65 13.33
CA ASP A 278 1.93 17.71 14.49
C ASP A 278 2.52 16.33 14.89
N SER A 279 1.96 15.20 14.43
CA SER A 279 2.49 13.85 14.68
C SER A 279 3.53 13.36 13.65
N LEU A 280 3.61 14.00 12.47
CA LEU A 280 4.49 13.61 11.38
C LEU A 280 5.98 13.81 11.77
N GLY A 281 6.73 12.71 11.81
CA GLY A 281 8.18 12.74 11.91
C GLY A 281 8.85 11.62 11.12
N TYR A 282 10.17 11.72 10.99
CA TYR A 282 11.02 10.73 10.35
C TYR A 282 12.04 10.17 11.35
N ASN A 283 12.38 8.90 11.24
CA ASN A 283 13.58 8.35 11.86
C ASN A 283 14.27 7.31 10.95
N ASN A 284 15.19 6.52 11.53
CA ASN A 284 15.78 5.37 10.87
C ASN A 284 15.88 4.19 11.86
N HIS A 285 14.75 3.55 12.11
CA HIS A 285 14.61 2.40 13.03
C HIS A 285 15.09 1.06 12.43
N TRP A 286 15.52 1.05 11.17
CA TRP A 286 15.80 -0.14 10.36
C TRP A 286 17.13 -0.82 10.72
N PHE A 287 17.26 -1.37 11.92
CA PHE A 287 18.44 -2.14 12.28
C PHE A 287 18.45 -3.52 11.57
N PHE A 288 19.43 -3.74 10.69
CA PHE A 288 19.62 -4.93 9.84
C PHE A 288 19.40 -6.32 10.46
N ALA A 289 19.47 -6.47 11.79
CA ALA A 289 19.30 -7.75 12.46
C ALA A 289 17.83 -8.11 12.79
N SER A 290 16.88 -7.19 12.58
CA SER A 290 15.49 -7.33 13.04
C SER A 290 14.50 -7.85 12.00
N GLY A 291 14.81 -7.76 10.70
CA GLY A 291 13.87 -8.09 9.63
C GLY A 291 12.88 -6.95 9.32
N PHE A 292 11.71 -7.30 8.76
CA PHE A 292 10.61 -6.38 8.42
C PHE A 292 9.38 -6.55 9.32
N ASP A 293 9.51 -7.30 10.44
CA ASP A 293 8.47 -7.44 11.45
C ASP A 293 8.18 -6.08 12.11
N TYR A 294 6.93 -5.78 12.49
CA TYR A 294 6.60 -4.53 13.17
C TYR A 294 7.34 -4.42 14.52
N PRO A 295 8.03 -3.30 14.82
CA PRO A 295 8.75 -3.15 16.08
C PRO A 295 7.77 -2.97 17.25
N SER A 296 7.79 -3.91 18.18
CA SER A 296 6.96 -3.88 19.40
C SER A 296 7.15 -2.60 20.21
N ASP A 297 6.04 -1.98 20.63
CA ASP A 297 5.97 -0.78 21.48
C ASP A 297 6.69 0.46 20.91
N LEU A 298 6.12 1.08 19.85
CA LEU A 298 6.53 2.41 19.41
C LEU A 298 6.14 3.49 20.45
N ASP A 299 7.13 4.09 21.11
CA ASP A 299 7.00 5.36 21.83
C ASP A 299 7.75 6.47 21.08
N PRO A 300 7.06 7.38 20.37
CA PRO A 300 7.68 8.50 19.65
C PRO A 300 8.54 9.41 20.55
N ALA A 301 8.25 9.49 21.86
CA ALA A 301 9.03 10.29 22.81
C ALA A 301 10.31 9.57 23.29
N SER A 302 10.54 8.33 22.84
CA SER A 302 11.73 7.52 23.12
C SER A 302 12.71 7.43 21.94
N LEU A 303 12.34 7.96 20.77
CA LEU A 303 13.14 7.87 19.55
C LEU A 303 14.42 8.73 19.68
N GLU A 304 15.57 8.10 19.48
CA GLU A 304 16.84 8.81 19.35
C GLU A 304 16.86 9.56 17.99
N PRO A 305 17.28 10.85 17.96
CA PRO A 305 17.46 11.59 16.71
C PRO A 305 18.48 10.93 15.78
N THR A 306 18.29 11.10 14.46
CA THR A 306 19.18 10.55 13.42
C THR A 306 19.63 11.66 12.47
N GLU A 307 20.88 11.62 12.02
CA GLU A 307 21.41 12.53 10.99
C GLU A 307 21.24 11.92 9.57
N ASN A 308 20.64 10.73 9.48
CA ASN A 308 20.26 10.01 8.24
C ASN A 308 18.89 9.33 8.42
N PRO A 309 17.77 10.08 8.41
CA PRO A 309 16.42 9.51 8.39
C PRO A 309 16.15 8.67 7.12
N HIS A 310 15.28 7.67 7.21
CA HIS A 310 15.03 6.71 6.11
C HIS A 310 14.00 7.27 5.12
N MET A 311 14.48 7.85 4.02
CA MET A 311 13.69 8.59 3.02
C MET A 311 12.63 7.77 2.30
N GLU A 312 12.73 6.44 2.31
CA GLU A 312 11.72 5.55 1.71
C GLU A 312 10.84 4.81 2.74
N GLY A 313 11.10 4.97 4.05
CA GLY A 313 10.56 4.05 5.05
C GLY A 313 10.60 4.51 6.52
N GLY A 314 10.94 5.76 6.78
CA GLY A 314 11.24 6.26 8.13
C GLY A 314 10.09 7.01 8.81
N VAL A 315 8.94 7.21 8.14
CA VAL A 315 7.84 7.99 8.72
C VAL A 315 7.14 7.24 9.84
N TYR A 316 6.90 7.99 10.92
CA TYR A 316 5.87 7.73 11.91
C TYR A 316 4.89 8.91 11.91
N ILE A 317 3.60 8.62 12.07
CA ILE A 317 2.49 9.57 11.99
C ILE A 317 1.21 8.91 12.55
N ASP A 318 0.22 9.70 13.00
CA ASP A 318 -1.10 9.20 13.39
C ASP A 318 -2.08 9.11 12.19
N PRO A 319 -3.25 8.45 12.35
CA PRO A 319 -4.18 8.22 11.24
C PRO A 319 -4.92 9.47 10.75
N LEU A 320 -5.09 10.49 11.61
CA LEU A 320 -5.76 11.75 11.23
C LEU A 320 -4.81 12.63 10.42
N ASP A 321 -3.55 12.71 10.84
CA ASP A 321 -2.52 13.47 10.16
C ASP A 321 -2.18 12.85 8.80
N TYR A 322 -2.12 11.52 8.69
CA TYR A 322 -1.98 10.87 7.37
C TYR A 322 -3.20 11.21 6.48
N ALA A 323 -4.42 11.14 7.01
CA ALA A 323 -5.62 11.49 6.26
C ALA A 323 -5.65 12.97 5.81
N ALA A 324 -5.06 13.89 6.59
CA ALA A 324 -4.90 15.29 6.18
C ALA A 324 -3.97 15.44 4.96
N LEU A 325 -2.89 14.63 4.88
CA LEU A 325 -2.00 14.60 3.70
C LEU A 325 -2.70 14.00 2.47
N LEU A 326 -3.53 12.97 2.64
CA LEU A 326 -4.38 12.46 1.55
C LEU A 326 -5.36 13.52 1.04
N LEU A 327 -6.00 14.25 1.97
CA LEU A 327 -6.92 15.34 1.65
C LEU A 327 -6.21 16.51 0.93
N MET A 328 -4.96 16.80 1.27
CA MET A 328 -4.12 17.78 0.57
C MET A 328 -3.87 17.40 -0.89
N HIS A 329 -3.55 16.12 -1.17
CA HIS A 329 -3.43 15.63 -2.55
C HIS A 329 -4.77 15.68 -3.30
N LEU A 330 -5.90 15.35 -2.65
CA LEU A 330 -7.24 15.49 -3.25
C LEU A 330 -7.61 16.95 -3.56
N ARG A 331 -7.11 17.91 -2.76
CA ARG A 331 -7.30 19.36 -2.91
C ARG A 331 -6.21 20.03 -3.74
N GLU A 332 -5.60 19.28 -4.66
CA GLU A 332 -4.60 19.76 -5.63
C GLU A 332 -3.39 20.47 -4.97
N GLY A 333 -3.02 20.09 -3.74
CA GLY A 333 -1.86 20.64 -3.02
C GLY A 333 -2.17 21.70 -1.97
N GLU A 334 -3.43 21.94 -1.61
CA GLU A 334 -3.84 22.96 -0.61
C GLU A 334 -4.20 22.31 0.75
N CYS A 335 -3.58 22.81 1.83
CA CYS A 335 -3.97 22.58 3.21
C CYS A 335 -4.62 23.84 3.81
N ASP A 336 -5.30 23.72 4.96
CA ASP A 336 -6.01 24.84 5.60
C ASP A 336 -5.09 26.00 6.04
N GLY A 337 -3.80 25.73 6.32
CA GLY A 337 -2.77 26.74 6.56
C GLY A 337 -2.15 27.32 5.28
N GLY A 338 -2.34 26.67 4.13
CA GLY A 338 -1.94 27.14 2.81
C GLY A 338 -1.42 26.04 1.89
N ARG A 339 -0.89 26.47 0.74
CA ARG A 339 -0.42 25.61 -0.34
C ARG A 339 0.90 24.91 -0.04
N VAL A 340 0.87 23.58 -0.09
CA VAL A 340 2.01 22.67 0.01
C VAL A 340 2.63 22.43 -1.37
N LEU A 341 1.82 22.11 -2.37
CA LEU A 341 2.24 21.79 -3.75
C LEU A 341 1.43 22.59 -4.78
N SER A 342 1.95 22.80 -5.98
CA SER A 342 1.14 23.24 -7.12
C SER A 342 0.21 22.11 -7.64
N PRO A 343 -0.91 22.45 -8.31
CA PRO A 343 -1.74 21.43 -8.98
C PRO A 343 -0.94 20.65 -10.02
N GLU A 344 0.00 21.32 -10.70
CA GLU A 344 0.94 20.72 -11.65
C GLU A 344 1.88 19.70 -10.96
N ALA A 345 2.39 20.01 -9.77
CA ALA A 345 3.22 19.10 -8.98
C ALA A 345 2.44 17.87 -8.49
N VAL A 346 1.21 18.04 -8.00
CA VAL A 346 0.34 16.91 -7.61
C VAL A 346 0.01 16.03 -8.82
N ALA A 347 -0.36 16.62 -9.96
CA ALA A 347 -0.62 15.88 -11.19
C ALA A 347 0.63 15.13 -11.68
N ARG A 348 1.83 15.72 -11.54
CA ARG A 348 3.10 15.05 -11.86
C ARG A 348 3.39 13.89 -10.92
N ALA A 349 3.09 14.00 -9.62
CA ALA A 349 3.25 12.93 -8.65
C ALA A 349 2.39 11.70 -8.97
N HIS A 350 1.16 11.93 -9.44
CA HIS A 350 0.18 10.88 -9.75
C HIS A 350 0.30 10.31 -11.18
N THR A 351 1.21 10.82 -12.01
CA THR A 351 1.41 10.36 -13.40
C THR A 351 2.28 9.10 -13.44
N ASP A 352 1.78 7.98 -13.98
CA ASP A 352 2.58 6.78 -14.24
C ASP A 352 3.75 7.10 -15.20
N ARG A 353 4.97 7.15 -14.65
CA ARG A 353 6.22 7.34 -15.40
C ARG A 353 6.74 6.03 -15.98
N VAL A 354 6.43 4.91 -15.35
CA VAL A 354 6.92 3.58 -15.77
C VAL A 354 6.33 3.18 -17.12
N ALA A 355 5.13 3.66 -17.44
CA ALA A 355 4.47 3.44 -18.74
C ALA A 355 5.30 3.85 -19.98
N GLU A 356 6.33 4.69 -19.86
CA GLU A 356 7.20 5.05 -21.00
C GLU A 356 8.15 3.92 -21.42
N TYR A 357 8.50 3.00 -20.51
CA TYR A 357 9.47 1.91 -20.76
C TYR A 357 9.01 0.51 -20.31
N GLY A 358 8.00 0.38 -19.44
CA GLY A 358 7.50 -0.92 -18.98
C GLY A 358 6.35 -0.88 -17.97
N ASP A 359 6.49 -1.69 -16.92
CA ASP A 359 5.52 -1.85 -15.84
C ASP A 359 6.22 -2.01 -14.47
N ALA A 360 5.46 -1.86 -13.40
CA ALA A 360 5.97 -1.81 -12.03
C ALA A 360 5.96 -3.20 -11.35
N GLY A 361 6.22 -4.27 -12.11
CA GLY A 361 6.28 -5.66 -11.64
C GLY A 361 5.18 -6.55 -12.19
N ASP A 362 4.06 -5.96 -12.61
CA ASP A 362 3.04 -6.59 -13.44
C ASP A 362 2.40 -5.56 -14.40
N PRO A 363 1.85 -5.97 -15.56
CA PRO A 363 1.38 -5.05 -16.60
C PRO A 363 0.26 -4.08 -16.19
N GLU A 364 -0.55 -4.44 -15.19
CA GLU A 364 -1.71 -3.67 -14.70
C GLU A 364 -1.28 -2.60 -13.66
N THR A 365 -0.03 -2.68 -13.16
CA THR A 365 0.55 -1.74 -12.19
C THR A 365 1.59 -0.81 -12.83
N GLY A 366 1.43 0.49 -12.60
CA GLY A 366 2.39 1.55 -12.93
C GLY A 366 2.98 2.22 -11.67
N TYR A 367 3.84 3.23 -11.85
CA TYR A 367 4.37 3.99 -10.72
C TYR A 367 4.64 5.46 -11.10
N GLY A 368 4.22 6.38 -10.22
CA GLY A 368 4.45 7.82 -10.32
C GLY A 368 5.64 8.28 -9.50
N MET A 369 5.47 9.34 -8.70
CA MET A 369 6.49 9.81 -7.74
C MET A 369 5.99 9.52 -6.31
N GLY A 370 6.42 8.40 -5.74
CA GLY A 370 5.90 7.92 -4.44
C GLY A 370 4.48 7.37 -4.47
N TRP A 371 3.98 6.92 -5.64
CA TRP A 371 2.63 6.36 -5.79
C TRP A 371 2.64 5.17 -6.76
N TRP A 372 2.10 4.03 -6.34
CA TRP A 372 1.69 2.97 -7.26
C TRP A 372 0.41 3.40 -8.00
N VAL A 373 0.31 3.08 -9.29
CA VAL A 373 -0.82 3.48 -10.15
C VAL A 373 -1.53 2.25 -10.68
N GLU A 374 -2.82 2.08 -10.34
CA GLU A 374 -3.65 1.01 -10.89
C GLU A 374 -4.14 1.41 -12.30
N ARG A 375 -3.60 0.79 -13.36
CA ARG A 375 -3.82 1.24 -14.76
C ARG A 375 -5.24 1.00 -15.28
N ASP A 376 -5.92 0.00 -14.74
CA ASP A 376 -7.30 -0.37 -15.07
C ASP A 376 -8.35 0.23 -14.09
N SER A 377 -7.95 1.12 -13.17
CA SER A 377 -8.85 1.84 -12.26
C SER A 377 -8.55 3.36 -12.23
N THR A 378 -9.11 4.08 -11.26
CA THR A 378 -8.84 5.51 -11.00
C THR A 378 -8.02 5.72 -9.72
N ARG A 379 -7.54 4.63 -9.11
CA ARG A 379 -6.86 4.60 -7.81
C ARG A 379 -5.35 4.67 -7.93
N ILE A 380 -4.75 5.32 -6.93
CA ILE A 380 -3.32 5.28 -6.63
C ILE A 380 -3.13 4.96 -5.15
N GLN A 381 -2.03 4.28 -4.78
CA GLN A 381 -1.76 3.85 -3.41
C GLN A 381 -0.26 3.89 -3.08
N ASP A 382 0.10 3.92 -1.80
CA ASP A 382 1.50 3.87 -1.32
C ASP A 382 1.64 2.91 -0.11
N ALA A 383 1.39 1.62 -0.33
CA ALA A 383 1.35 0.59 0.71
C ALA A 383 2.68 0.42 1.48
N GLY A 384 2.59 0.33 2.81
CA GLY A 384 3.70 0.14 3.73
C GLY A 384 4.02 -1.32 4.04
N ALA A 385 5.30 -1.62 4.29
CA ALA A 385 5.77 -2.94 4.74
C ALA A 385 5.06 -3.44 6.02
N TYR A 386 4.60 -2.50 6.85
CA TYR A 386 3.92 -2.72 8.14
C TYR A 386 2.39 -2.84 8.06
N GLY A 387 1.82 -2.91 6.85
CA GLY A 387 0.39 -3.09 6.63
C GLY A 387 -0.43 -1.80 6.51
N SER A 388 0.20 -0.62 6.61
CA SER A 388 -0.44 0.66 6.24
C SER A 388 -0.81 0.68 4.75
N PHE A 389 -2.02 1.14 4.44
CA PHE A 389 -2.58 1.19 3.09
C PHE A 389 -3.29 2.55 2.87
N PRO A 390 -2.54 3.58 2.46
CA PRO A 390 -3.10 4.81 1.92
C PRO A 390 -3.54 4.62 0.46
N TRP A 391 -4.74 5.09 0.09
CA TRP A 391 -5.15 5.19 -1.31
C TRP A 391 -5.99 6.44 -1.61
N LEU A 392 -5.96 6.87 -2.86
CA LEU A 392 -6.78 7.95 -3.41
C LEU A 392 -7.50 7.47 -4.67
N ASP A 393 -8.81 7.70 -4.78
CA ASP A 393 -9.52 7.71 -6.05
C ASP A 393 -9.52 9.13 -6.61
N THR A 394 -8.59 9.38 -7.52
CA THR A 394 -8.35 10.70 -8.10
C THR A 394 -9.57 11.27 -8.83
N THR A 395 -10.40 10.39 -9.41
CA THR A 395 -11.55 10.75 -10.26
C THR A 395 -12.80 10.99 -9.43
N ASN A 396 -13.13 10.07 -8.52
CA ASN A 396 -14.29 10.24 -7.65
C ASN A 396 -14.04 11.25 -6.51
N GLY A 397 -12.78 11.56 -6.20
CA GLY A 397 -12.40 12.64 -5.29
C GLY A 397 -12.40 12.25 -3.81
N TYR A 398 -12.29 10.96 -3.52
CA TYR A 398 -12.15 10.45 -2.15
C TYR A 398 -10.81 9.74 -1.97
N GLY A 399 -10.42 9.51 -0.73
CA GLY A 399 -9.28 8.69 -0.36
C GLY A 399 -9.47 8.10 1.02
N ALA A 400 -8.60 7.19 1.41
CA ALA A 400 -8.61 6.64 2.76
C ALA A 400 -7.21 6.19 3.20
N TYR A 401 -7.00 6.22 4.51
CA TYR A 401 -5.85 5.66 5.18
C TYR A 401 -6.31 4.50 6.05
N LEU A 402 -5.93 3.29 5.66
CA LEU A 402 -6.02 2.08 6.48
C LEU A 402 -4.67 1.88 7.18
N VAL A 403 -4.68 1.51 8.47
CA VAL A 403 -3.46 1.16 9.21
C VAL A 403 -3.68 -0.01 10.16
N ILE A 404 -2.68 -0.88 10.20
CA ILE A 404 -2.45 -1.92 11.20
C ILE A 404 -0.96 -1.88 11.58
N GLU A 405 -0.55 -2.67 12.56
CA GLU A 405 0.85 -2.79 13.02
C GLU A 405 1.28 -4.26 12.88
N ASP A 406 1.38 -4.74 11.63
CA ASP A 406 1.59 -6.14 11.26
C ASP A 406 2.47 -6.21 9.99
N ASP A 407 2.16 -7.06 9.00
CA ASP A 407 2.84 -7.11 7.70
C ASP A 407 1.99 -6.62 6.50
N SER A 408 2.68 -6.26 5.42
CA SER A 408 2.07 -5.76 4.17
C SER A 408 1.13 -6.76 3.46
N GLY A 409 1.29 -8.05 3.67
CA GLY A 409 0.39 -9.10 3.19
C GLY A 409 -0.90 -9.17 4.01
N THR A 410 -0.84 -8.99 5.32
CA THR A 410 -2.02 -8.80 6.18
C THR A 410 -2.75 -7.50 5.82
N GLY A 411 -2.02 -6.39 5.69
CA GLY A 411 -2.59 -5.10 5.27
C GLY A 411 -3.25 -5.14 3.90
N ALA A 412 -2.63 -5.81 2.92
CA ALA A 412 -3.20 -5.98 1.58
C ALA A 412 -4.47 -6.82 1.56
N GLN A 413 -4.61 -7.81 2.45
CA GLN A 413 -5.85 -8.59 2.59
C GLN A 413 -6.97 -7.72 3.16
N LEU A 414 -6.69 -6.94 4.22
CA LEU A 414 -7.67 -6.02 4.80
C LEU A 414 -8.09 -4.91 3.82
N TYR A 415 -7.15 -4.36 3.05
CA TYR A 415 -7.43 -3.42 1.95
C TYR A 415 -8.40 -4.02 0.93
N GLN A 416 -8.19 -5.27 0.49
CA GLN A 416 -9.08 -5.96 -0.45
C GLN A 416 -10.49 -6.22 0.09
N GLU A 417 -10.66 -6.37 1.41
CA GLU A 417 -11.98 -6.47 2.04
C GLU A 417 -12.66 -5.11 2.26
N VAL A 418 -11.89 -4.06 2.59
CA VAL A 418 -12.40 -2.73 2.94
C VAL A 418 -12.75 -1.87 1.72
N VAL A 419 -11.95 -1.90 0.64
CA VAL A 419 -12.17 -1.02 -0.54
C VAL A 419 -13.60 -1.13 -1.10
N PRO A 420 -14.18 -2.33 -1.36
CA PRO A 420 -15.54 -2.43 -1.87
C PRO A 420 -16.62 -1.90 -0.91
N LEU A 421 -16.33 -1.85 0.40
CA LEU A 421 -17.25 -1.30 1.40
C LEU A 421 -17.17 0.23 1.45
N VAL A 422 -15.97 0.79 1.35
CA VAL A 422 -15.76 2.25 1.20
C VAL A 422 -16.37 2.75 -0.11
N GLU A 423 -16.16 2.04 -1.23
CA GLU A 423 -16.73 2.40 -2.53
C GLU A 423 -18.27 2.31 -2.53
N ALA A 424 -18.85 1.35 -1.82
CA ALA A 424 -20.30 1.28 -1.62
C ALA A 424 -20.85 2.42 -0.74
N ALA A 425 -20.10 2.87 0.27
CA ALA A 425 -20.48 3.97 1.15
C ALA A 425 -20.33 5.35 0.48
N MET A 426 -19.27 5.56 -0.30
CA MET A 426 -19.08 6.75 -1.14
C MET A 426 -20.02 6.77 -2.36
N GLY A 427 -20.63 5.63 -2.71
CA GLY A 427 -21.62 5.52 -3.79
C GLY A 427 -21.02 5.41 -5.19
N VAL A 428 -19.83 4.81 -5.30
CA VAL A 428 -19.00 4.75 -6.52
C VAL A 428 -18.74 3.33 -7.05
N ALA A 429 -19.29 2.30 -6.38
CA ALA A 429 -19.23 0.87 -6.75
C ALA A 429 -20.21 0.43 -7.86
#